data_AF-A0A0C9ZWJ8-F1
#
_entry.id   AF-A0A0C9ZWJ8-F1
#
_cell.length_a   1.000
_cell.length_b   1.000
_cell.length_c   1.000
_cell.angle_alpha   90.00
_cell.angle_beta   90.00
_cell.angle_gamma   90.00
#
_symmetry.space_group_name_H-M   'P 1'
#
loop_
_entity.id
_entity.type
_entity.pdbx_description
1 polymer ?
#
loop_
_entity_poly.entity_id
_entity_poly.type
_entity_poly.pdbx_seq_one_letter_code
_entity_poly.pdbx_strand_id
1 'polypeptide(L)'
;MPGLNLFTGDNEVTLDFDFKHIFKRIVLNNGRIINSMMIARYLVWLPAYDEAAVTKLLHPDDPQDVPRAVELILAIIECSKLQHTIIADSFSVDIETRADLQSITLLSALLESIVLPFTDISLSLSEQVTLLSRYCHLAFAFFHAHRRSFMSYQLYYDTQTMAKNAMFCIAKQQNLDSHAPFFLGDVGDDPLEILFGRTRMIGGHNSASSYAQALDRLGAAKDIDGVFRRHPELDPGHRRLKLTRQEGVDHINREIWQGDIISGQCDLPLAWRNGTSVSLQTTTSRTPAKFLLFLLLLQSPLPLSV
;
A
#
# COMPACT_ATOMS: atom_id res chain seq x y z
N MET A 1 9.97 -18.51 3.07
CA MET A 1 9.87 -17.16 2.48
C MET A 1 11.04 -16.32 3.00
N PRO A 2 12.22 -16.33 2.33
CA PRO A 2 13.39 -15.60 2.79
C PRO A 2 13.13 -14.09 2.94
N GLY A 3 13.71 -13.45 3.94
CA GLY A 3 13.53 -12.02 4.21
C GLY A 3 12.22 -11.64 4.92
N LEU A 4 11.22 -12.53 4.97
CA LEU A 4 10.01 -12.33 5.77
C LEU A 4 10.30 -12.60 7.25
N ASN A 5 9.91 -11.68 8.12
CA ASN A 5 9.93 -11.91 9.56
C ASN A 5 8.82 -12.90 9.96
N LEU A 6 9.20 -14.09 10.43
CA LEU A 6 8.27 -15.16 10.82
C LEU A 6 7.90 -15.19 12.31
N PHE A 7 8.43 -14.27 13.13
CA PHE A 7 8.11 -14.24 14.56
C PHE A 7 6.71 -13.68 14.79
N THR A 8 5.91 -14.30 15.66
CA THR A 8 4.58 -13.80 16.06
C THR A 8 4.51 -13.62 17.57
N GLY A 9 3.47 -12.95 18.05
CA GLY A 9 3.10 -13.00 19.46
C GLY A 9 2.47 -14.34 19.84
N ASP A 10 2.04 -14.42 21.10
CA ASP A 10 1.29 -15.56 21.62
C ASP A 10 0.05 -15.84 20.76
N ASN A 11 -0.29 -17.12 20.57
CA ASN A 11 -1.39 -17.57 19.73
C ASN A 11 -1.31 -17.07 18.27
N GLU A 12 -0.08 -16.93 17.75
CA GLU A 12 0.17 -16.49 16.38
C GLU A 12 -0.36 -15.08 16.08
N VAL A 13 -0.60 -14.26 17.11
CA VAL A 13 -1.10 -12.90 16.93
C VAL A 13 -0.05 -12.06 16.21
N THR A 14 -0.49 -11.36 15.18
CA THR A 14 0.29 -10.46 14.35
C THR A 14 -0.23 -9.04 14.54
N LEU A 15 0.69 -8.07 14.59
CA LEU A 15 0.35 -6.66 14.62
C LEU A 15 -0.07 -6.23 13.21
N ASP A 16 -1.09 -5.38 13.12
CA ASP A 16 -1.54 -4.78 11.87
C ASP A 16 -1.36 -3.26 11.86
N PHE A 17 -1.20 -2.71 10.67
CA PHE A 17 -1.33 -1.30 10.39
C PHE A 17 -2.15 -1.10 9.12
N ASP A 18 -3.23 -0.34 9.24
CA ASP A 18 -4.13 -0.09 8.13
C ASP A 18 -3.39 0.56 6.93
N PHE A 19 -3.62 -0.01 5.74
CA PHE A 19 -2.93 0.40 4.52
C PHE A 19 -3.28 1.84 4.10
N LYS A 20 -4.50 2.31 4.38
CA LYS A 20 -4.93 3.68 4.10
C LYS A 20 -4.12 4.66 4.95
N HIS A 21 -3.87 4.31 6.21
CA HIS A 21 -3.01 5.11 7.08
C HIS A 21 -1.55 5.13 6.62
N ILE A 22 -1.05 4.01 6.10
CA ILE A 22 0.29 3.92 5.51
C ILE A 22 0.41 4.81 4.27
N PHE A 23 -0.56 4.77 3.35
CA PHE A 23 -0.50 5.55 2.11
C PHE A 23 -0.41 7.06 2.39
N LYS A 24 -1.18 7.55 3.36
CA LYS A 24 -1.07 8.94 3.84
C LYS A 24 0.35 9.29 4.27
N ARG A 25 0.98 8.43 5.08
CA ARG A 25 2.32 8.68 5.63
C ARG A 25 3.46 8.58 4.62
N ILE A 26 3.31 7.74 3.59
CA ILE A 26 4.28 7.61 2.50
C ILE A 26 4.42 8.91 1.73
N VAL A 27 3.29 9.59 1.47
CA VAL A 27 3.22 10.81 0.66
C VAL A 27 3.62 12.06 1.44
N LEU A 28 3.29 12.12 2.73
CA LEU A 28 3.43 13.34 3.55
C LEU A 28 4.80 13.56 4.17
N ASN A 29 5.68 12.56 4.14
CA ASN A 29 7.04 12.71 4.66
C ASN A 29 7.96 13.19 3.53
N ASN A 30 8.37 14.45 3.60
CA ASN A 30 9.42 15.05 2.78
C ASN A 30 10.71 14.23 2.88
N GLY A 31 10.83 13.19 2.06
CA GLY A 31 12.06 12.44 1.86
C GLY A 31 13.16 13.43 1.52
N ARG A 32 14.34 13.24 2.11
CA ARG A 32 15.47 14.16 1.87
C ARG A 32 16.11 13.93 0.50
N ILE A 33 15.89 12.74 -0.08
CA ILE A 33 16.51 12.30 -1.33
C ILE A 33 15.61 12.62 -2.53
N ILE A 34 14.33 12.25 -2.47
CA ILE A 34 13.32 12.62 -3.46
C ILE A 34 12.32 13.53 -2.74
N ASN A 35 12.31 14.81 -3.10
CA ASN A 35 11.47 15.82 -2.47
C ASN A 35 10.34 16.27 -3.41
N SER A 36 9.36 16.98 -2.84
CA SER A 36 8.19 17.47 -3.58
C SER A 36 8.55 18.36 -4.77
N MET A 37 9.60 19.17 -4.68
CA MET A 37 10.05 20.06 -5.76
C MET A 37 10.60 19.28 -6.96
N MET A 38 11.37 18.22 -6.69
CA MET A 38 11.85 17.31 -7.73
C MET A 38 10.67 16.61 -8.40
N ILE A 39 9.72 16.07 -7.62
CA ILE A 39 8.53 15.39 -8.16
C ILE A 39 7.69 16.37 -8.99
N ALA A 40 7.45 17.59 -8.50
CA ALA A 40 6.66 18.61 -9.17
C ALA A 40 7.15 18.91 -10.59
N ARG A 41 8.48 19.02 -10.75
CA ARG A 41 9.14 19.29 -12.05
C ARG A 41 8.74 18.30 -13.15
N TYR A 42 8.48 17.04 -12.78
CA TYR A 42 8.20 15.97 -13.74
C TYR A 42 6.72 15.60 -13.80
N LEU A 43 5.94 15.85 -12.74
CA LEU A 43 4.49 15.61 -12.79
C LEU A 43 3.79 16.53 -13.79
N VAL A 44 4.27 17.75 -14.00
CA VAL A 44 3.73 18.67 -15.02
C VAL A 44 3.94 18.18 -16.46
N TRP A 45 4.72 17.11 -16.67
CA TRP A 45 4.84 16.47 -17.99
C TRP A 45 3.66 15.57 -18.31
N LEU A 46 2.84 15.23 -17.32
CA LEU A 46 1.62 14.47 -17.52
C LEU A 46 0.54 15.40 -18.09
N PRO A 47 -0.13 15.03 -19.20
CA PRO A 47 -1.16 15.87 -19.82
C PRO A 47 -2.33 16.24 -18.90
N ALA A 48 -2.57 15.44 -17.85
CA ALA A 48 -3.66 15.64 -16.90
C ALA A 48 -3.36 16.71 -15.82
N TYR A 49 -2.11 17.17 -15.70
CA TYR A 49 -1.68 17.99 -14.57
C TYR A 49 -1.00 19.29 -15.04
N ASP A 50 -1.56 20.43 -14.65
CA ASP A 50 -0.89 21.73 -14.70
C ASP A 50 -0.17 22.05 -13.38
N GLU A 51 0.55 23.17 -13.32
CA GLU A 51 1.30 23.57 -12.12
C GLU A 51 0.42 23.71 -10.87
N ALA A 52 -0.81 24.22 -11.03
CA ALA A 52 -1.75 24.40 -9.93
C ALA A 52 -2.26 23.05 -9.41
N ALA A 53 -2.58 22.12 -10.31
CA ALA A 53 -3.00 20.76 -9.99
C ALA A 53 -1.89 19.98 -9.30
N VAL A 54 -0.65 20.06 -9.79
CA VAL A 54 0.52 19.43 -9.15
C VAL A 54 0.76 20.01 -7.76
N THR A 55 0.65 21.33 -7.59
CA THR A 55 0.82 21.97 -6.29
C THR A 55 -0.23 21.47 -5.30
N LYS A 56 -1.51 21.42 -5.71
CA LYS A 56 -2.60 20.89 -4.88
C LYS A 56 -2.42 19.41 -4.55
N LEU A 57 -1.85 18.63 -5.48
CA LEU A 57 -1.60 17.20 -5.31
C LEU A 57 -0.48 16.93 -4.29
N LEU A 58 0.58 17.74 -4.31
CA LEU A 58 1.72 17.63 -3.39
C LEU A 58 1.46 18.29 -2.03
N HIS A 59 0.54 19.26 -1.98
CA HIS A 59 0.21 20.04 -0.79
C HIS A 59 -1.31 20.03 -0.55
N PRO A 60 -1.87 18.89 -0.12
CA PRO A 60 -3.30 18.79 0.13
C PRO A 60 -3.73 19.63 1.33
N ASP A 61 -4.95 20.19 1.24
CA ASP A 61 -5.58 20.95 2.33
C ASP A 61 -5.84 20.07 3.56
N ASP A 62 -6.16 18.79 3.33
CA ASP A 62 -6.34 17.78 4.36
C ASP A 62 -5.27 16.66 4.24
N PRO A 63 -4.29 16.61 5.15
CA PRO A 63 -3.32 15.51 5.22
C PRO A 63 -3.96 14.14 5.51
N GLN A 64 -5.24 14.08 5.86
CA GLN A 64 -5.97 12.83 6.08
C GLN A 64 -6.71 12.32 4.83
N ASP A 65 -6.60 12.99 3.68
CA ASP A 65 -7.22 12.61 2.42
C ASP A 65 -6.51 11.41 1.77
N VAL A 66 -7.05 10.22 1.97
CA VAL A 66 -6.53 8.95 1.41
C VAL A 66 -6.64 8.92 -0.12
N PRO A 67 -7.79 9.24 -0.76
CA PRO A 67 -7.90 9.33 -2.22
C PRO A 67 -6.80 10.19 -2.85
N ARG A 68 -6.52 11.35 -2.27
CA ARG A 68 -5.47 12.25 -2.78
C ARG A 68 -4.07 11.65 -2.68
N ALA A 69 -3.75 10.98 -1.57
CA ALA A 69 -2.46 10.30 -1.43
C ALA A 69 -2.28 9.21 -2.50
N VAL A 70 -3.35 8.46 -2.80
CA VAL A 70 -3.31 7.43 -3.84
C VAL A 70 -3.20 8.06 -5.23
N GLU A 71 -3.92 9.15 -5.50
CA GLU A 71 -3.82 9.89 -6.76
C GLU A 71 -2.37 10.31 -7.04
N LEU A 72 -1.67 10.87 -6.04
CA LEU A 72 -0.27 11.25 -6.19
C LEU A 72 0.64 10.06 -6.48
N ILE A 73 0.44 8.94 -5.78
CA ILE A 73 1.21 7.72 -6.05
C ILE A 73 0.98 7.23 -7.48
N LEU A 74 -0.27 7.20 -7.94
CA LEU A 74 -0.60 6.79 -9.30
C LEU A 74 0.00 7.73 -10.35
N ALA A 75 -0.02 9.05 -10.11
CA ALA A 75 0.63 10.02 -10.98
C ALA A 75 2.16 9.80 -11.08
N ILE A 76 2.83 9.50 -9.97
CA ILE A 76 4.27 9.15 -9.98
C ILE A 76 4.53 7.88 -10.80
N ILE A 77 3.64 6.87 -10.70
CA ILE A 77 3.74 5.63 -11.47
C ILE A 77 3.56 5.88 -12.96
N GLU A 78 2.55 6.68 -13.33
CA GLU A 78 2.30 7.05 -14.73
C GLU A 78 3.46 7.87 -15.31
N CYS A 79 3.99 8.82 -14.53
CA CYS A 79 5.15 9.62 -14.91
C CYS A 79 6.34 8.72 -15.26
N SER A 80 6.68 7.73 -14.43
CA SER A 80 7.76 6.78 -14.73
C SER A 80 7.52 5.97 -16.01
N LYS A 81 6.27 5.58 -16.29
CA LYS A 81 5.93 4.82 -17.51
C LYS A 81 6.14 5.65 -18.78
N LEU A 82 5.79 6.94 -18.76
CA LEU A 82 6.04 7.85 -19.91
C LEU A 82 7.53 8.13 -20.13
N GLN A 83 8.32 8.20 -19.06
CA GLN A 83 9.76 8.48 -19.13
C GLN A 83 10.55 7.41 -19.89
N HIS A 84 10.11 6.14 -19.82
CA HIS A 84 10.74 5.06 -20.57
C HIS A 84 10.72 5.31 -22.09
N THR A 85 9.68 5.97 -22.60
CA THR A 85 9.57 6.37 -24.00
C THR A 85 10.51 7.56 -24.30
N ILE A 86 10.55 8.57 -23.43
CA ILE A 86 11.32 9.81 -23.64
C ILE A 86 12.85 9.56 -23.58
N ILE A 87 13.31 8.74 -22.63
CA ILE A 87 14.75 8.44 -22.45
C ILE A 87 15.28 7.56 -23.58
N ALA A 88 14.46 6.66 -24.13
CA ALA A 88 14.84 5.80 -25.23
C ALA A 88 15.04 6.58 -26.55
N ASP A 89 14.26 7.65 -26.74
CA ASP A 89 14.23 8.41 -27.99
C ASP A 89 15.17 9.65 -28.00
N SER A 90 15.71 10.06 -26.86
CA SER A 90 16.51 11.29 -26.76
C SER A 90 17.92 11.07 -26.18
N PHE A 91 18.92 11.16 -27.06
CA PHE A 91 20.35 11.18 -26.68
C PHE A 91 20.78 12.43 -25.90
N SER A 92 19.93 13.46 -25.79
CA SER A 92 20.30 14.79 -25.29
C SER A 92 19.81 15.15 -23.88
N VAL A 93 19.18 14.22 -23.15
CA VAL A 93 18.80 14.47 -21.76
C VAL A 93 20.05 14.62 -20.90
N ASP A 94 20.15 15.75 -20.18
CA ASP A 94 21.28 16.06 -19.31
C ASP A 94 21.42 15.02 -18.18
N ILE A 95 22.61 14.94 -17.60
CA ILE A 95 22.98 13.91 -16.61
C ILE A 95 22.10 14.01 -15.35
N GLU A 96 21.75 15.22 -14.92
CA GLU A 96 20.95 15.45 -13.72
C GLU A 96 19.52 14.98 -13.95
N THR A 97 18.91 15.38 -15.07
CA THR A 97 17.56 14.88 -15.44
C THR A 97 17.56 13.36 -15.53
N ARG A 98 18.57 12.74 -16.14
CA ARG A 98 18.64 11.27 -16.20
C ARG A 98 18.68 10.61 -14.82
N ALA A 99 19.44 11.18 -13.88
CA ALA A 99 19.52 10.68 -12.51
C ALA A 99 18.19 10.86 -11.75
N ASP A 100 17.52 11.99 -11.96
CA ASP A 100 16.20 12.26 -11.39
C ASP A 100 15.15 11.26 -11.90
N LEU A 101 15.08 11.03 -13.20
CA LEU A 101 14.13 10.07 -13.81
C LEU A 101 14.42 8.63 -13.38
N GLN A 102 15.69 8.24 -13.24
CA GLN A 102 16.06 6.94 -12.66
C GLN A 102 15.58 6.80 -11.20
N SER A 103 15.71 7.86 -10.41
CA SER A 103 15.24 7.89 -9.02
C SER A 103 13.72 7.81 -8.93
N ILE A 104 12.99 8.55 -9.78
CA ILE A 104 11.52 8.47 -9.91
C ILE A 104 11.09 7.07 -10.32
N THR A 105 11.84 6.45 -11.21
CA THR A 105 11.54 5.11 -11.70
C THR A 105 11.69 4.04 -10.61
N LEU A 106 12.73 4.14 -9.78
CA LEU A 106 12.91 3.26 -8.62
C LEU A 106 11.83 3.51 -7.54
N LEU A 107 11.50 4.78 -7.30
CA LEU A 107 10.41 5.16 -6.39
C LEU A 107 9.06 4.63 -6.89
N SER A 108 8.76 4.80 -8.17
CA SER A 108 7.55 4.29 -8.82
C SER A 108 7.42 2.79 -8.64
N ALA A 109 8.50 2.03 -8.90
CA ALA A 109 8.50 0.58 -8.71
C ALA A 109 8.15 0.16 -7.26
N LEU A 110 8.66 0.89 -6.27
CA LEU A 110 8.33 0.66 -4.87
C LEU A 110 6.86 1.02 -4.57
N LEU A 111 6.41 2.20 -4.98
CA LEU A 111 5.06 2.70 -4.72
C LEU A 111 3.98 1.84 -5.38
N GLU A 112 4.22 1.42 -6.63
CA GLU A 112 3.35 0.49 -7.36
C GLU A 112 3.19 -0.82 -6.59
N SER A 113 4.28 -1.33 -6.02
CA SER A 113 4.31 -2.60 -5.30
C SER A 113 3.55 -2.59 -3.97
N ILE A 114 3.30 -1.42 -3.37
CA ILE A 114 2.53 -1.29 -2.13
C ILE A 114 1.10 -0.81 -2.35
N VAL A 115 0.84 -0.01 -3.39
CA VAL A 115 -0.50 0.52 -3.65
C VAL A 115 -1.37 -0.46 -4.42
N LEU A 116 -0.89 -1.02 -5.53
CA LEU A 116 -1.72 -1.86 -6.39
C LEU A 116 -2.35 -3.09 -5.70
N PRO A 117 -1.69 -3.76 -4.73
CA PRO A 117 -2.32 -4.88 -4.02
C PRO A 117 -3.68 -4.56 -3.39
N PHE A 118 -3.94 -3.28 -3.09
CA PHE A 118 -5.16 -2.83 -2.43
C PHE A 118 -6.11 -2.08 -3.37
N THR A 119 -5.65 -1.71 -4.58
CA THR A 119 -6.39 -0.80 -5.46
C THR A 119 -6.71 -1.37 -6.83
N ASP A 120 -5.94 -2.33 -7.32
CA ASP A 120 -6.19 -2.97 -8.60
C ASP A 120 -7.06 -4.22 -8.42
N ILE A 121 -8.36 -4.05 -8.64
CA ILE A 121 -9.38 -5.09 -8.51
C ILE A 121 -9.17 -6.29 -9.44
N SER A 122 -8.30 -6.19 -10.44
CA SER A 122 -8.03 -7.28 -11.38
C SER A 122 -7.00 -8.28 -10.86
N LEU A 123 -6.24 -7.94 -9.80
CA LEU A 123 -5.18 -8.76 -9.29
C LEU A 123 -5.70 -9.98 -8.50
N SER A 124 -5.15 -11.14 -8.83
CA SER A 124 -5.26 -12.33 -7.98
C SER A 124 -4.52 -12.14 -6.65
N LEU A 125 -4.86 -12.94 -5.64
CA LEU A 125 -4.17 -12.94 -4.35
C LEU A 125 -2.67 -13.25 -4.50
N SER A 126 -2.30 -14.13 -5.43
CA SER A 126 -0.91 -14.43 -5.76
C SER A 126 -0.14 -13.23 -6.32
N GLU A 127 -0.78 -12.42 -7.16
CA GLU A 127 -0.18 -11.19 -7.70
C GLU A 127 -0.07 -10.12 -6.63
N GLN A 128 -1.09 -9.98 -5.77
CA GLN A 128 -1.05 -9.09 -4.60
C GLN A 128 0.13 -9.45 -3.68
N VAL A 129 0.31 -10.74 -3.36
CA VAL A 129 1.45 -11.23 -2.57
C VAL A 129 2.79 -10.99 -3.27
N THR A 130 2.85 -11.20 -4.59
CA THR A 130 4.05 -10.95 -5.39
C THR A 130 4.48 -9.48 -5.31
N LEU A 131 3.52 -8.56 -5.40
CA LEU A 131 3.75 -7.13 -5.28
C LEU A 131 4.15 -6.73 -3.86
N LEU A 132 3.46 -7.21 -2.82
CA LEU A 132 3.85 -6.94 -1.43
C LEU A 132 5.25 -7.48 -1.11
N SER A 133 5.61 -8.65 -1.63
CA SER A 133 6.97 -9.18 -1.52
C SER A 133 7.98 -8.28 -2.25
N ARG A 134 7.68 -7.85 -3.49
CA ARG A 134 8.53 -6.90 -4.23
C ARG A 134 8.73 -5.61 -3.43
N TYR A 135 7.67 -5.08 -2.82
CA TYR A 135 7.76 -3.93 -1.92
C TYR A 135 8.69 -4.20 -0.75
N CYS A 136 8.51 -5.30 -0.02
CA CYS A 136 9.29 -5.60 1.18
C CYS A 136 10.79 -5.59 0.89
N HIS A 137 11.20 -6.22 -0.22
CA HIS A 137 12.60 -6.31 -0.63
C HIS A 137 13.16 -4.98 -1.14
N LEU A 138 12.40 -4.23 -1.96
CA LEU A 138 12.81 -2.90 -2.41
C LEU A 138 12.93 -1.92 -1.24
N ALA A 139 11.93 -1.90 -0.35
CA ALA A 139 11.91 -1.07 0.85
C ALA A 139 13.11 -1.39 1.74
N PHE A 140 13.40 -2.67 1.96
CA PHE A 140 14.58 -3.09 2.72
C PHE A 140 15.88 -2.60 2.07
N ALA A 141 16.05 -2.78 0.76
CA ALA A 141 17.26 -2.38 0.07
C ALA A 141 17.48 -0.86 0.12
N PHE A 142 16.44 -0.06 -0.15
CA PHE A 142 16.50 1.40 -0.06
C PHE A 142 16.69 1.89 1.36
N PHE A 143 15.98 1.30 2.32
CA PHE A 143 16.12 1.65 3.73
C PHE A 143 17.50 1.29 4.27
N HIS A 144 18.07 0.16 3.87
CA HIS A 144 19.42 -0.22 4.25
C HIS A 144 20.46 0.79 3.73
N ALA A 145 20.33 1.20 2.45
CA ALA A 145 21.24 2.12 1.79
C ALA A 145 21.14 3.57 2.29
N HIS A 146 19.92 4.05 2.57
CA HIS A 146 19.64 5.47 2.80
C HIS A 146 19.05 5.79 4.18
N ARG A 147 18.57 4.77 4.90
CA ARG A 147 18.02 4.86 6.26
C ARG A 147 16.97 5.97 6.35
N ARG A 148 17.10 6.83 7.37
CA ARG A 148 16.19 7.95 7.64
C ARG A 148 16.11 9.00 6.54
N SER A 149 17.08 9.05 5.62
CA SER A 149 17.00 9.98 4.48
C SER A 149 15.97 9.55 3.45
N PHE A 150 15.61 8.25 3.45
CA PHE A 150 14.61 7.67 2.58
C PHE A 150 13.22 7.60 3.24
N MET A 151 13.09 6.97 4.42
CA MET A 151 11.85 6.96 5.20
C MET A 151 12.14 6.87 6.71
N SER A 152 11.17 7.21 7.55
CA SER A 152 11.33 7.09 9.00
C SER A 152 11.43 5.62 9.45
N TYR A 153 12.05 5.35 10.60
CA TYR A 153 12.07 4.01 11.19
C TYR A 153 10.66 3.47 11.41
N GLN A 154 9.75 4.35 11.86
CA GLN A 154 8.35 4.00 12.08
C GLN A 154 7.68 3.61 10.77
N LEU A 155 7.80 4.41 9.71
CA LEU A 155 7.15 4.11 8.44
C LEU A 155 7.67 2.79 7.85
N TYR A 156 8.99 2.56 7.92
CA TYR A 156 9.57 1.28 7.50
C TYR A 156 9.03 0.10 8.32
N TYR A 157 8.96 0.25 9.65
CA TYR A 157 8.44 -0.79 10.53
C TYR A 157 6.96 -1.09 10.26
N ASP A 158 6.14 -0.05 10.14
CA ASP A 158 4.70 -0.15 9.91
C ASP A 158 4.41 -0.88 8.58
N THR A 159 5.08 -0.50 7.49
CA THR A 159 4.82 -1.10 6.18
C THR A 159 5.30 -2.55 6.06
N GLN A 160 6.43 -2.89 6.67
CA GLN A 160 6.91 -4.27 6.75
C GLN A 160 5.97 -5.12 7.62
N THR A 161 5.44 -4.55 8.70
CA THR A 161 4.49 -5.21 9.58
C THR A 161 3.15 -5.45 8.89
N MET A 162 2.61 -4.47 8.17
CA MET A 162 1.41 -4.62 7.33
C MET A 162 1.57 -5.77 6.32
N ALA A 163 2.67 -5.77 5.56
CA ALA A 163 2.91 -6.83 4.57
C ALA A 163 3.07 -8.21 5.23
N LYS A 164 3.77 -8.28 6.37
CA LYS A 164 3.88 -9.51 7.15
C LYS A 164 2.52 -10.00 7.64
N ASN A 165 1.71 -9.11 8.21
CA ASN A 165 0.39 -9.45 8.72
C ASN A 165 -0.49 -10.04 7.61
N ALA A 166 -0.48 -9.44 6.42
CA ALA A 166 -1.16 -9.98 5.24
C ALA A 166 -0.74 -11.44 4.95
N MET A 167 0.57 -11.76 4.94
CA MET A 167 1.04 -13.14 4.71
C MET A 167 0.53 -14.12 5.76
N PHE A 168 0.55 -13.73 7.03
CA PHE A 168 0.07 -14.57 8.13
C PHE A 168 -1.45 -14.75 8.07
N CYS A 169 -2.22 -13.71 7.77
CA CYS A 169 -3.67 -13.81 7.66
C CYS A 169 -4.09 -14.66 6.46
N ILE A 170 -3.39 -14.60 5.33
CA ILE A 170 -3.62 -15.52 4.20
C ILE A 170 -3.35 -16.96 4.63
N ALA A 171 -2.21 -17.24 5.28
CA ALA A 171 -1.87 -18.59 5.75
C ALA A 171 -2.90 -19.12 6.78
N LYS A 172 -3.36 -18.26 7.70
CA LYS A 172 -4.43 -18.59 8.65
C LYS A 172 -5.73 -18.93 7.92
N GLN A 173 -6.09 -18.14 6.90
CA GLN A 173 -7.28 -18.43 6.09
C GLN A 173 -7.13 -19.74 5.33
N GLN A 174 -5.98 -20.03 4.74
CA GLN A 174 -5.70 -21.30 4.06
C GLN A 174 -5.87 -22.51 5.00
N ASN A 175 -5.44 -22.38 6.26
CA ASN A 175 -5.61 -23.41 7.28
C ASN A 175 -7.06 -23.53 7.77
N LEU A 176 -7.79 -22.42 7.86
CA LEU A 176 -9.18 -22.39 8.34
C LEU A 176 -10.16 -22.89 7.28
N ASP A 177 -10.08 -22.33 6.07
CA ASP A 177 -10.83 -22.74 4.89
C ASP A 177 -10.12 -22.24 3.61
N SER A 178 -9.45 -23.17 2.92
CA SER A 178 -8.71 -22.91 1.68
C SER A 178 -9.61 -22.55 0.49
N HIS A 179 -10.91 -22.81 0.55
CA HIS A 179 -11.85 -22.50 -0.53
C HIS A 179 -12.50 -21.13 -0.36
N ALA A 180 -12.32 -20.49 0.79
CA ALA A 180 -12.86 -19.16 1.04
C ALA A 180 -11.99 -18.07 0.38
N PRO A 181 -12.62 -16.98 -0.13
CA PRO A 181 -11.91 -15.81 -0.59
C PRO A 181 -11.27 -15.05 0.58
N PHE A 182 -10.06 -14.53 0.35
CA PHE A 182 -9.34 -13.66 1.27
C PHE A 182 -9.11 -12.29 0.61
N PHE A 183 -9.80 -11.27 1.12
CA PHE A 183 -9.65 -9.91 0.64
C PHE A 183 -8.67 -9.14 1.54
N LEU A 184 -7.59 -8.60 0.97
CA LEU A 184 -6.55 -7.88 1.74
C LEU A 184 -7.11 -6.67 2.51
N GLY A 185 -8.17 -6.01 2.00
CA GLY A 185 -8.78 -4.87 2.68
C GLY A 185 -9.43 -5.23 4.02
N ASP A 186 -9.74 -6.51 4.28
CA ASP A 186 -10.33 -6.95 5.54
C ASP A 186 -9.30 -7.02 6.70
N VAL A 187 -8.02 -6.81 6.40
CA VAL A 187 -6.91 -6.93 7.37
C VAL A 187 -6.79 -5.68 8.25
N GLY A 188 -7.44 -4.57 7.89
CA GLY A 188 -7.38 -3.27 8.56
C GLY A 188 -8.49 -2.99 9.59
N ASP A 189 -8.64 -1.72 9.96
CA ASP A 189 -9.53 -1.25 11.03
C ASP A 189 -10.79 -0.53 10.54
N ASP A 190 -11.06 -0.53 9.23
CA ASP A 190 -12.28 -0.02 8.59
C ASP A 190 -13.59 -0.38 9.32
N PRO A 191 -13.83 -1.64 9.76
CA PRO A 191 -15.04 -1.98 10.51
C PRO A 191 -15.17 -1.21 11.83
N LEU A 192 -14.06 -0.91 12.50
CA LEU A 192 -14.04 -0.10 13.71
C LEU A 192 -14.32 1.36 13.39
N GLU A 193 -13.74 1.90 12.31
CA GLU A 193 -14.02 3.27 11.85
C GLU A 193 -15.52 3.46 11.53
N ILE A 194 -16.14 2.50 10.85
CA ILE A 194 -17.58 2.50 10.56
C ILE A 194 -18.40 2.50 11.86
N LEU A 195 -18.01 1.66 12.84
CA LEU A 195 -18.68 1.62 14.14
C LEU A 195 -18.53 2.94 14.91
N PHE A 196 -17.35 3.57 14.86
CA PHE A 196 -17.11 4.89 15.44
C PHE A 196 -17.95 5.98 14.74
N GLY A 197 -18.02 5.95 13.41
CA GLY A 197 -18.87 6.83 12.62
C GLY A 197 -20.34 6.70 13.02
N ARG A 198 -20.84 5.46 13.12
CA ARG A 198 -22.22 5.18 13.56
C ARG A 198 -22.49 5.66 14.98
N THR A 199 -21.55 5.44 15.91
CA THR A 199 -21.62 5.94 17.29
C THR A 199 -21.79 7.46 17.33
N ARG A 200 -21.06 8.20 16.47
CA ARG A 200 -21.21 9.65 16.34
C ARG A 200 -22.55 10.06 15.71
N MET A 201 -23.00 9.36 14.67
CA MET A 201 -24.24 9.68 13.96
C MET A 201 -25.49 9.54 14.84
N ILE A 202 -25.50 8.60 15.79
CA ILE A 202 -26.60 8.46 16.76
C ILE A 202 -26.80 9.74 17.60
N GLY A 203 -25.74 10.53 17.78
CA GLY A 203 -25.82 11.83 18.46
C GLY A 203 -26.53 12.94 17.68
N GLY A 204 -26.86 12.72 16.41
CA GLY A 204 -27.44 13.72 15.52
C GLY A 204 -26.56 14.97 15.45
N HIS A 205 -27.12 16.14 15.78
CA HIS A 205 -26.40 17.40 15.82
C HIS A 205 -25.34 17.49 16.93
N ASN A 206 -25.38 16.60 17.93
CA ASN A 206 -24.39 16.53 19.00
C ASN A 206 -23.42 15.36 18.79
N SER A 207 -22.52 15.53 17.81
CA SER A 207 -21.49 14.53 17.47
C SER A 207 -20.42 14.39 18.56
N ALA A 208 -20.24 15.41 19.42
CA ALA A 208 -19.46 15.32 20.64
C ALA A 208 -20.29 14.63 21.72
N SER A 209 -19.78 13.53 22.28
CA SER A 209 -20.44 12.81 23.39
C SER A 209 -19.62 12.95 24.65
N SER A 210 -20.30 13.06 25.80
CA SER A 210 -19.66 12.74 27.07
C SER A 210 -19.32 11.24 27.11
N TYR A 211 -18.42 10.84 28.01
CA TYR A 211 -18.05 9.43 28.15
C TYR A 211 -19.27 8.51 28.36
N ALA A 212 -20.22 8.90 29.21
CA ALA A 212 -21.45 8.14 29.43
C ALA A 212 -22.32 8.05 28.15
N GLN A 213 -22.49 9.17 27.45
CA GLN A 213 -23.22 9.18 26.18
C GLN A 213 -22.53 8.32 25.11
N ALA A 214 -21.20 8.28 25.10
CA ALA A 214 -20.44 7.47 24.16
C ALA A 214 -20.67 5.97 24.42
N LEU A 215 -20.74 5.54 25.69
CA LEU A 215 -21.06 4.15 26.04
C LEU A 215 -22.47 3.76 25.56
N ASP A 216 -23.47 4.58 25.84
CA ASP A 216 -24.85 4.31 25.44
C ASP A 216 -24.98 4.25 23.90
N ARG A 217 -24.36 5.22 23.21
CA ARG A 217 -24.37 5.27 21.74
C ARG A 217 -23.60 4.11 21.12
N LEU A 218 -22.49 3.69 21.71
CA LEU A 218 -21.71 2.55 21.22
C LEU A 218 -22.50 1.24 21.35
N GLY A 219 -23.24 1.06 22.46
CA GLY A 219 -24.16 -0.06 22.64
C GLY A 219 -25.20 -0.11 21.52
N ALA A 220 -25.90 1.01 21.27
CA ALA A 220 -26.87 1.11 20.18
C ALA A 220 -26.23 0.91 18.79
N ALA A 221 -25.04 1.46 18.55
CA ALA A 221 -24.32 1.29 17.28
C ALA A 221 -23.95 -0.18 17.02
N LYS A 222 -23.56 -0.91 18.06
CA LYS A 222 -23.26 -2.35 18.00
C LYS A 222 -24.50 -3.18 17.71
N ASP A 223 -25.64 -2.85 18.31
CA ASP A 223 -26.91 -3.53 18.03
C ASP A 223 -27.33 -3.34 16.57
N ILE A 224 -27.23 -2.10 16.06
CA ILE A 224 -27.47 -1.79 14.65
C ILE A 224 -26.49 -2.56 13.74
N ASP A 225 -25.20 -2.59 14.07
CA ASP A 225 -24.19 -3.33 13.32
C ASP A 225 -24.49 -4.84 13.28
N GLY A 226 -24.93 -5.40 14.39
CA GLY A 226 -25.35 -6.79 14.49
C GLY A 226 -26.59 -7.11 13.65
N VAL A 227 -27.51 -6.15 13.47
CA VAL A 227 -28.64 -6.29 12.54
C VAL A 227 -28.14 -6.29 11.10
N PHE A 228 -27.33 -5.31 10.70
CA PHE A 228 -26.80 -5.21 9.33
C PHE A 228 -25.92 -6.39 8.95
N ARG A 229 -25.10 -6.93 9.86
CA ARG A 229 -24.31 -8.13 9.60
C ARG A 229 -25.17 -9.38 9.33
N ARG A 230 -26.36 -9.46 9.94
CA ARG A 230 -27.34 -10.54 9.70
C ARG A 230 -28.23 -10.28 8.48
N HIS A 231 -28.37 -9.01 8.12
CA HIS A 231 -29.21 -8.51 7.04
C HIS A 231 -28.44 -7.53 6.15
N PRO A 232 -27.46 -8.00 5.35
CA PRO A 232 -26.62 -7.13 4.53
C PRO A 232 -27.41 -6.27 3.54
N GLU A 233 -28.64 -6.66 3.20
CA GLU A 233 -29.56 -5.90 2.35
C GLU A 233 -30.02 -4.56 2.96
N LEU A 234 -29.97 -4.43 4.29
CA LEU A 234 -30.42 -3.23 5.02
C LEU A 234 -29.35 -2.13 5.08
N ASP A 235 -28.08 -2.50 4.95
CA ASP A 235 -26.95 -1.58 4.85
C ASP A 235 -26.03 -2.04 3.72
N PRO A 236 -26.43 -1.82 2.45
CA PRO A 236 -25.65 -2.22 1.28
C PRO A 236 -24.34 -1.41 1.14
N GLY A 237 -24.00 -0.58 2.13
CA GLY A 237 -22.90 0.36 2.11
C GLY A 237 -23.16 1.55 1.19
N HIS A 238 -22.18 2.45 1.12
CA HIS A 238 -22.19 3.56 0.17
C HIS A 238 -21.98 3.05 -1.26
N ARG A 239 -23.06 2.75 -1.97
CA ARG A 239 -23.02 2.35 -3.38
C ARG A 239 -22.83 3.59 -4.27
N ARG A 240 -21.63 3.79 -4.85
CA ARG A 240 -21.42 4.82 -5.88
C ARG A 240 -21.72 4.27 -7.27
N LEU A 241 -22.47 5.05 -8.05
CA LEU A 241 -22.99 4.68 -9.37
C LEU A 241 -21.90 4.62 -10.48
N LYS A 242 -20.68 5.14 -10.24
CA LYS A 242 -19.52 5.02 -11.15
C LYS A 242 -18.21 5.04 -10.37
N LEU A 243 -17.44 3.95 -10.42
CA LEU A 243 -16.02 3.93 -10.06
C LEU A 243 -15.21 4.37 -11.28
N THR A 244 -14.89 5.66 -11.38
CA THR A 244 -13.78 6.11 -12.22
C THR A 244 -12.47 5.89 -11.47
N ARG A 245 -11.40 5.53 -12.19
CA ARG A 245 -10.09 5.08 -11.67
C ARG A 245 -9.39 5.99 -10.65
N GLN A 246 -9.93 7.18 -10.37
CA GLN A 246 -9.28 8.21 -9.55
C GLN A 246 -10.02 8.53 -8.24
N GLU A 247 -11.28 8.10 -8.04
CA GLU A 247 -12.12 8.61 -6.92
C GLU A 247 -12.88 7.51 -6.12
N GLY A 248 -12.31 6.31 -5.96
CA GLY A 248 -13.00 5.24 -5.23
C GLY A 248 -12.11 4.25 -4.48
N VAL A 249 -10.83 4.59 -4.28
CA VAL A 249 -9.86 3.68 -3.65
C VAL A 249 -10.20 3.40 -2.18
N ASP A 250 -10.78 4.37 -1.49
CA ASP A 250 -11.24 4.26 -0.10
C ASP A 250 -12.56 3.47 0.06
N HIS A 251 -13.17 3.08 -1.05
CA HIS A 251 -14.47 2.39 -1.11
C HIS A 251 -14.41 1.08 -1.91
N ILE A 252 -13.23 0.54 -2.17
CA ILE A 252 -13.08 -0.80 -2.74
C ILE A 252 -13.49 -1.84 -1.70
N ASN A 253 -14.41 -2.73 -2.08
CA ASN A 253 -14.88 -3.82 -1.23
C ASN A 253 -14.65 -5.19 -1.89
N ARG A 254 -14.89 -6.25 -1.12
CA ARG A 254 -14.76 -7.63 -1.56
C ARG A 254 -15.64 -7.93 -2.77
N GLU A 255 -16.84 -7.37 -2.84
CA GLU A 255 -17.85 -7.70 -3.86
C GLU A 255 -17.50 -7.19 -5.26
N ILE A 256 -16.72 -6.10 -5.36
CA ILE A 256 -16.29 -5.56 -6.65
C ILE A 256 -14.95 -6.13 -7.14
N TRP A 257 -14.28 -6.94 -6.32
CA TRP A 257 -12.99 -7.53 -6.68
C TRP A 257 -13.17 -8.61 -7.75
N GLN A 258 -12.37 -8.53 -8.83
CA GLN A 258 -12.52 -9.38 -10.02
C GLN A 258 -11.45 -10.46 -10.11
N GLY A 259 -10.26 -10.20 -9.58
CA GLY A 259 -9.17 -11.18 -9.54
C GLY A 259 -9.49 -12.37 -8.64
N ASP A 260 -8.82 -13.49 -8.90
CA ASP A 260 -8.94 -14.70 -8.08
C ASP A 260 -8.33 -14.48 -6.69
N ILE A 261 -9.20 -14.35 -5.68
CA ILE A 261 -8.81 -14.14 -4.28
C ILE A 261 -9.05 -15.37 -3.41
N ILE A 262 -9.25 -16.55 -3.98
CA ILE A 262 -9.39 -17.77 -3.19
C ILE A 262 -8.07 -18.10 -2.51
N SER A 263 -8.09 -18.19 -1.18
CA SER A 263 -6.89 -18.31 -0.37
C SER A 263 -6.04 -19.53 -0.75
N GLY A 264 -6.66 -20.70 -0.98
CA GLY A 264 -5.98 -21.93 -1.37
C GLY A 264 -5.36 -21.93 -2.76
N GLN A 265 -5.72 -20.98 -3.63
CA GLN A 265 -5.10 -20.83 -4.96
C GLN A 265 -3.80 -20.00 -4.91
N CYS A 266 -3.48 -19.41 -3.75
CA CYS A 266 -2.26 -18.66 -3.54
C CYS A 266 -1.13 -19.53 -2.98
N ASP A 267 -0.17 -19.91 -3.81
CA ASP A 267 1.12 -20.46 -3.32
C ASP A 267 1.96 -19.33 -2.73
N LEU A 268 1.80 -19.09 -1.42
CA LEU A 268 2.49 -18.04 -0.67
C LEU A 268 4.03 -18.10 -0.85
N PRO A 269 4.72 -19.25 -0.64
CA PRO A 269 6.15 -19.36 -0.90
C PRO A 269 6.57 -18.99 -2.32
N LEU A 270 5.84 -19.42 -3.34
CA LEU A 270 6.14 -19.12 -4.74
C LEU A 270 5.93 -17.65 -5.06
N ALA A 271 4.76 -17.09 -4.70
CA ALA A 271 4.44 -15.68 -4.92
C ALA A 271 5.46 -14.76 -4.21
N TRP A 272 5.84 -15.09 -2.97
CA TRP A 272 6.89 -14.38 -2.25
C TRP A 272 8.24 -14.42 -2.99
N ARG A 273 8.65 -15.59 -3.50
CA ARG A 273 9.89 -15.75 -4.27
C ARG A 273 9.86 -14.98 -5.59
N ASN A 274 8.70 -14.94 -6.25
CA ASN A 274 8.52 -14.17 -7.49
C ASN A 274 8.72 -12.67 -7.22
N GLY A 275 8.11 -12.14 -6.16
CA GLY A 275 8.30 -10.74 -5.76
C GLY A 275 9.76 -10.41 -5.45
N THR A 276 10.46 -11.34 -4.78
CA THR A 276 11.90 -11.23 -4.54
C THR A 276 12.65 -11.12 -5.86
N SER A 277 12.42 -12.04 -6.80
CA SER A 277 13.09 -12.06 -8.10
C SER A 277 12.88 -10.76 -8.91
N VAL A 278 11.66 -10.23 -8.92
CA VAL A 278 11.33 -8.97 -9.60
C VAL A 278 12.03 -7.77 -8.93
N SER A 279 12.13 -7.77 -7.59
CA SER A 279 12.86 -6.71 -6.86
C SER A 279 14.36 -6.73 -7.18
N LEU A 280 14.95 -7.92 -7.30
CA LEU A 280 16.36 -8.09 -7.67
C LEU A 280 16.59 -7.55 -9.09
N GLN A 281 15.74 -7.90 -10.05
CA GLN A 281 15.84 -7.39 -11.43
C GLN A 281 15.70 -5.87 -11.50
N THR A 282 14.76 -5.31 -10.73
CA THR A 282 14.54 -3.85 -10.66
C THR A 282 15.79 -3.14 -10.14
N THR A 283 16.48 -3.70 -9.16
CA THR A 283 17.69 -3.10 -8.58
C THR A 283 18.94 -3.40 -9.41
N THR A 284 19.16 -4.59 -9.96
CA THR A 284 20.32 -4.86 -10.83
C THR A 284 20.33 -4.01 -12.10
N SER A 285 19.17 -3.81 -12.72
CA SER A 285 19.08 -3.13 -14.03
C SER A 285 19.19 -1.62 -13.93
N ARG A 286 19.03 -1.04 -12.73
CA ARG A 286 18.80 0.41 -12.54
C ARG A 286 19.67 1.05 -11.45
N THR A 287 20.61 0.32 -10.84
CA THR A 287 21.48 0.85 -9.78
C THR A 287 22.96 0.78 -10.16
N PRO A 288 23.78 1.82 -9.89
CA PRO A 288 25.22 1.76 -10.08
C PRO A 288 25.86 0.63 -9.24
N ALA A 289 27.01 0.12 -9.71
CA ALA A 289 27.69 -1.12 -9.31
C ALA A 289 27.83 -1.43 -7.79
N LYS A 290 27.64 -0.46 -6.89
CA LYS A 290 27.69 -0.67 -5.43
C LYS A 290 26.49 -1.49 -4.89
N PHE A 291 25.38 -1.60 -5.63
CA PHE A 291 24.19 -2.36 -5.21
C PHE A 291 24.26 -3.86 -5.55
N LEU A 292 25.03 -4.23 -6.59
CA LEU A 292 25.19 -5.61 -7.07
C LEU A 292 25.82 -6.55 -6.03
N LEU A 293 26.69 -6.03 -5.16
CA LEU A 293 27.35 -6.82 -4.11
C LEU A 293 26.36 -7.32 -3.03
N PHE A 294 25.21 -6.65 -2.86
CA PHE A 294 24.20 -6.97 -1.84
C PHE A 294 23.20 -8.03 -2.31
N LEU A 295 22.88 -8.06 -3.61
CA LEU A 295 21.96 -9.04 -4.19
C LEU A 295 22.53 -10.46 -4.14
N LEU A 296 23.85 -10.59 -4.15
CA LEU A 296 24.57 -11.86 -3.91
C LEU A 296 24.42 -12.35 -2.45
N LEU A 297 24.25 -11.43 -1.47
CA LEU A 297 24.07 -11.80 -0.06
C LEU A 297 22.63 -12.26 0.25
N LEU A 298 21.62 -11.76 -0.47
CA LEU A 298 20.22 -12.18 -0.32
C LEU A 298 19.91 -13.56 -0.95
N GLN A 299 20.74 -14.03 -1.89
CA GLN A 299 20.62 -15.35 -2.51
C GLN A 299 21.39 -16.44 -1.75
N SER A 300 22.15 -16.07 -0.73
CA SER A 300 22.93 -17.01 0.09
C SER A 300 22.06 -17.52 1.26
N PRO A 301 21.92 -18.84 1.48
CA PRO A 301 21.35 -19.33 2.72
C PRO A 301 22.26 -18.87 3.87
N LEU A 302 21.72 -18.03 4.77
CA LEU A 302 22.43 -17.64 5.98
C LEU A 302 22.90 -18.92 6.71
N PRO A 303 24.18 -19.04 7.08
CA PRO A 303 24.63 -20.15 7.89
C PRO A 303 23.96 -20.04 9.26
N LEU A 304 23.15 -21.04 9.60
CA LEU A 304 22.72 -21.31 10.96
C LEU A 304 23.98 -21.38 11.83
N SER A 305 24.22 -20.34 12.62
CA SER A 305 25.14 -20.38 13.75
C SER A 305 24.34 -20.07 15.01
N VAL A 306 24.62 -20.93 15.99
CA VAL A 306 23.90 -21.27 17.22
C VAL A 306 23.73 -20.09 18.17
#